data_AF-A0A0C9TPD8-F1
#
_entry.id   AF-A0A0C9TPD8-F1
#
_cell.length_a   1.000
_cell.length_b   1.000
_cell.length_c   1.000
_cell.angle_alpha   90.00
_cell.angle_beta   90.00
_cell.angle_gamma   90.00
#
_symmetry.space_group_name_H-M   'P 1'
#
loop_
_entity.id
_entity.type
_entity.pdbx_description
1 polymer ?
#
loop_
_entity_poly.entity_id
_entity_poly.type
_entity_poly.pdbx_seq_one_letter_code
_entity_poly.pdbx_strand_id
1 'polypeptide(L)'
;GWEDLAWLLELNQGFFNTTGLAAVCSIAESNVPRHRWLGKPIEPKEGNERLEPIVTSFPVRIQQKDRKLDPALFFVGPRTIPLHHWLERDGNALFNRDELKALKWGWVISLLVVLVASGALVPVSKAGLVLLYVFSELWLLFRMLIGTVYVKRRGWAYLEVDHLGAYLKQQDPSFEERLVTWGNNQLLPQWYNPKATIRRGVLVDMKCRVMLPVEVLDKPNQLLTMAVHGTGITCMLLDRPDDALLVAKKVGMANLPPYILAQTIHSGSVYVGGEAPSPNERFLLEQPAVQMV
;
A
#
# COMPACT_ATOMS: atom_id res chain seq x y z
N GLY A 1 -10.93 20.82 -20.71
CA GLY A 1 -10.80 19.35 -20.58
C GLY A 1 -9.68 18.80 -21.45
N TRP A 2 -9.97 18.50 -22.71
CA TRP A 2 -8.95 18.07 -23.68
C TRP A 2 -8.08 19.23 -24.21
N GLU A 3 -8.63 20.45 -24.28
CA GLU A 3 -7.89 21.67 -24.60
C GLU A 3 -6.87 22.02 -23.51
N ASP A 4 -7.24 21.88 -22.23
CA ASP A 4 -6.30 22.06 -21.10
C ASP A 4 -5.25 20.95 -21.03
N LEU A 5 -5.61 19.72 -21.42
CA LEU A 5 -4.64 18.63 -21.57
C LEU A 5 -3.67 18.93 -22.73
N ALA A 6 -4.19 19.40 -23.87
CA ALA A 6 -3.35 19.83 -24.97
C ALA A 6 -2.39 20.94 -24.52
N TRP A 7 -2.86 21.89 -23.71
CA TRP A 7 -2.04 22.97 -23.14
C TRP A 7 -1.00 22.47 -22.12
N LEU A 8 -1.33 21.52 -21.25
CA LEU A 8 -0.37 20.87 -20.34
C LEU A 8 0.68 20.03 -21.09
N LEU A 9 0.27 19.39 -22.18
CA LEU A 9 1.18 18.70 -23.10
C LEU A 9 2.06 19.71 -23.85
N GLU A 10 1.53 20.89 -24.18
CA GLU A 10 2.22 21.99 -24.83
C GLU A 10 3.21 22.71 -23.91
N LEU A 11 3.00 22.72 -22.59
CA LEU A 11 3.97 23.29 -21.62
C LEU A 11 5.18 22.38 -21.41
N ASN A 12 5.08 21.09 -21.70
CA ASN A 12 6.13 20.10 -21.48
C ASN A 12 6.96 19.83 -22.77
N GLN A 13 7.24 20.89 -23.56
CA GLN A 13 7.83 20.96 -24.93
C GLN A 13 9.14 20.17 -25.24
N GLY A 14 9.34 18.96 -24.72
CA GLY A 14 10.60 18.24 -24.85
C GLY A 14 10.46 16.79 -25.28
N PHE A 15 9.66 15.99 -24.57
CA PHE A 15 9.56 14.56 -24.84
C PHE A 15 8.18 14.06 -24.43
N PHE A 16 7.43 13.52 -25.38
CA PHE A 16 6.16 12.83 -25.15
C PHE A 16 6.38 11.61 -24.26
N ASN A 17 6.41 11.82 -22.94
CA ASN A 17 6.36 10.72 -22.01
C ASN A 17 4.89 10.47 -21.69
N THR A 18 4.32 9.39 -22.25
CA THR A 18 2.94 8.94 -21.99
C THR A 18 2.67 8.80 -20.48
N THR A 19 3.71 8.68 -19.66
CA THR A 19 3.61 8.69 -18.20
C THR A 19 3.08 10.01 -17.66
N GLY A 20 3.56 11.15 -18.18
CA GLY A 20 3.08 12.46 -17.77
C GLY A 20 1.59 12.63 -18.05
N LEU A 21 1.15 12.20 -19.24
CA LEU A 21 -0.26 12.14 -19.62
C LEU A 21 -1.05 11.22 -18.68
N ALA A 22 -0.58 10.00 -18.43
CA ALA A 22 -1.28 9.06 -17.57
C ALA A 22 -1.34 9.53 -16.10
N ALA A 23 -0.37 10.34 -15.64
CA ALA A 23 -0.32 10.90 -14.29
C ALA A 23 -1.38 11.99 -14.06
N VAL A 24 -1.73 12.75 -15.11
CA VAL A 24 -2.80 13.77 -15.06
C VAL A 24 -4.18 13.22 -15.41
N CYS A 25 -4.31 11.92 -15.67
CA CYS A 25 -5.58 11.32 -16.05
C CYS A 25 -6.19 10.52 -14.91
N SER A 26 -7.50 10.69 -14.73
CA SER A 26 -8.30 9.99 -13.74
C SER A 26 -8.37 8.48 -13.97
N ILE A 27 -9.11 7.80 -13.08
CA ILE A 27 -9.45 6.38 -13.13
C ILE A 27 -10.11 6.02 -14.48
N ALA A 28 -9.97 4.75 -14.87
CA ALA A 28 -10.54 4.21 -16.09
C ALA A 28 -12.03 4.55 -16.27
N GLU A 29 -12.36 5.12 -17.43
CA GLU A 29 -13.74 5.42 -17.81
C GLU A 29 -14.43 4.18 -18.37
N SER A 30 -15.53 3.74 -17.73
CA SER A 30 -16.27 2.54 -18.11
C SER A 30 -16.95 2.62 -19.48
N ASN A 31 -17.20 3.83 -19.97
CA ASN A 31 -17.80 4.15 -21.26
C ASN A 31 -16.79 4.27 -22.42
N VAL A 32 -15.48 4.15 -22.17
CA VAL A 32 -14.47 4.21 -23.23
C VAL A 32 -14.12 2.78 -23.70
N PRO A 33 -14.18 2.44 -24.99
CA PRO A 33 -13.96 1.07 -25.46
C PRO A 33 -12.48 0.73 -25.73
N ARG A 34 -11.65 1.71 -26.08
CA ARG A 34 -10.23 1.52 -26.44
C ARG A 34 -9.43 2.56 -25.65
N HIS A 35 -8.42 2.15 -24.89
CA HIS A 35 -7.61 3.00 -23.99
C HIS A 35 -8.27 3.33 -22.64
N ARG A 36 -9.00 2.37 -22.05
CA ARG A 36 -9.61 2.52 -20.72
C ARG A 36 -8.63 2.86 -19.60
N TRP A 37 -7.33 2.61 -19.77
CA TRP A 37 -6.31 3.04 -18.80
C TRP A 37 -6.16 4.58 -18.71
N LEU A 38 -6.64 5.31 -19.73
CA LEU A 38 -6.68 6.76 -19.80
C LEU A 38 -8.08 7.25 -19.37
N GLY A 39 -8.18 7.86 -18.19
CA GLY A 39 -9.39 8.56 -17.75
C GLY A 39 -9.38 10.04 -18.15
N LYS A 40 -10.45 10.77 -17.78
CA LYS A 40 -10.51 12.23 -18.01
C LYS A 40 -9.29 12.94 -17.43
N PRO A 41 -8.75 13.94 -18.13
CA PRO A 41 -7.75 14.84 -17.55
C PRO A 41 -8.28 15.48 -16.27
N ILE A 42 -7.41 15.62 -15.27
CA ILE A 42 -7.68 16.46 -14.11
C ILE A 42 -7.70 17.92 -14.55
N GLU A 43 -8.60 18.72 -13.97
CA GLU A 43 -8.62 20.16 -14.22
C GLU A 43 -7.36 20.82 -13.64
N PRO A 44 -6.76 21.78 -14.34
CA PRO A 44 -5.64 22.55 -13.80
C PRO A 44 -6.10 23.32 -12.56
N LYS A 45 -5.45 23.05 -11.42
CA LYS A 45 -5.71 23.67 -10.10
C LYS A 45 -4.38 23.83 -9.37
N GLU A 46 -4.33 24.75 -8.41
CA GLU A 46 -3.17 24.90 -7.52
C GLU A 46 -2.84 23.55 -6.84
N GLY A 47 -1.56 23.20 -6.77
CA GLY A 47 -1.07 21.89 -6.32
C GLY A 47 -0.92 20.83 -7.41
N ASN A 48 -1.39 21.10 -8.63
CA ASN A 48 -1.19 20.24 -9.81
C ASN A 48 -0.04 20.75 -10.71
N GLU A 49 0.92 21.51 -10.16
CA GLU A 49 1.99 22.12 -10.95
C GLU A 49 2.99 21.09 -11.50
N ARG A 50 3.73 21.52 -12.54
CA ARG A 50 4.87 20.88 -13.23
C ARG A 50 5.18 19.44 -12.77
N LEU A 51 4.72 18.48 -13.57
CA LEU A 51 5.02 17.07 -13.40
C LEU A 51 6.35 16.73 -14.06
N GLU A 52 7.23 16.10 -13.29
CA GLU A 52 8.45 15.46 -13.78
C GLU A 52 8.21 13.93 -13.81
N PRO A 53 8.03 13.33 -15.00
CA PRO A 53 7.90 11.88 -15.12
C PRO A 53 9.17 11.16 -14.68
N ILE A 54 9.03 10.18 -13.79
CA ILE A 54 10.16 9.37 -13.28
C ILE A 54 10.25 7.99 -13.93
N VAL A 55 9.33 7.67 -14.84
CA VAL A 55 9.32 6.45 -15.63
C VAL A 55 8.87 6.75 -17.05
N THR A 56 9.41 6.02 -18.03
CA THR A 56 8.97 6.10 -19.42
C THR A 56 7.84 5.12 -19.69
N SER A 57 6.80 5.59 -20.37
CA SER A 57 5.76 4.70 -20.89
C SER A 57 5.31 5.05 -22.30
N PHE A 58 4.82 4.04 -23.00
CA PHE A 58 4.28 4.16 -24.34
C PHE A 58 3.15 3.15 -24.60
N PRO A 59 2.17 3.48 -25.45
CA PRO A 59 1.07 2.58 -25.77
C PRO A 59 1.59 1.40 -26.61
N VAL A 60 1.10 0.20 -26.30
CA VAL A 60 1.40 -1.04 -27.01
C VAL A 60 0.12 -1.85 -27.22
N ARG A 61 0.20 -2.85 -28.11
CA ARG A 61 -0.79 -3.93 -28.19
C ARG A 61 -0.12 -5.23 -27.79
N ILE A 62 -0.66 -5.89 -26.78
CA ILE A 62 -0.13 -7.15 -26.27
C ILE A 62 -1.15 -8.25 -26.50
N GLN A 63 -0.68 -9.42 -26.93
CA GLN A 63 -1.53 -10.59 -27.05
C GLN A 63 -1.72 -11.24 -25.68
N GLN A 64 -2.96 -11.27 -25.18
CA GLN A 64 -3.29 -11.93 -23.92
C GLN A 64 -3.55 -13.43 -24.13
N LYS A 65 -3.80 -14.16 -23.03
CA LYS A 65 -4.07 -15.61 -23.02
C LYS A 65 -5.25 -16.01 -23.90
N ASP A 66 -6.22 -15.10 -24.11
CA ASP A 66 -7.37 -15.30 -24.99
C ASP A 66 -7.05 -15.08 -26.49
N ARG A 67 -5.77 -14.88 -26.83
CA ARG A 67 -5.22 -14.59 -28.16
C ARG A 67 -5.69 -13.25 -28.75
N LYS A 68 -6.40 -12.42 -28.01
CA LYS A 68 -6.77 -11.07 -28.46
C LYS A 68 -5.62 -10.09 -28.22
N LEU A 69 -5.57 -9.07 -29.08
CA LEU A 69 -4.64 -7.96 -28.97
C LEU A 69 -5.29 -6.85 -28.16
N ASP A 70 -4.88 -6.71 -26.91
CA ASP A 70 -5.40 -5.69 -26.01
C ASP A 70 -4.51 -4.45 -26.01
N PRO A 71 -5.10 -3.24 -26.08
CA PRO A 71 -4.35 -2.00 -25.92
C PRO A 71 -3.93 -1.83 -24.46
N ALA A 72 -2.62 -1.70 -24.23
CA ALA A 72 -2.04 -1.49 -22.92
C ALA A 72 -1.06 -0.32 -22.92
N LEU A 73 -0.83 0.27 -21.76
CA LEU A 73 0.25 1.20 -21.50
C LEU A 73 1.43 0.41 -20.94
N PHE A 74 2.57 0.43 -21.62
CA PHE A 74 3.78 -0.25 -21.19
C PHE A 74 4.69 0.71 -20.44
N PHE A 75 5.03 0.37 -19.20
CA PHE A 75 6.00 1.08 -18.38
C PHE A 75 7.35 0.35 -18.40
N VAL A 76 8.41 1.07 -18.75
CA VAL A 76 9.77 0.53 -18.82
C VAL A 76 10.45 0.67 -17.47
N GLY A 77 10.78 -0.46 -16.83
CA GLY A 77 11.53 -0.49 -15.57
C GLY A 77 10.96 0.38 -14.43
N PRO A 78 9.63 0.37 -14.18
CA PRO A 78 9.03 1.25 -13.18
C PRO A 78 9.55 0.94 -11.77
N ARG A 79 9.50 1.96 -10.91
CA ARG A 79 9.65 1.81 -9.47
C ARG A 79 8.28 1.56 -8.85
N THR A 80 8.14 0.46 -8.13
CA THR A 80 6.86 0.05 -7.54
C THR A 80 6.97 -0.17 -6.04
N ILE A 81 5.83 -0.14 -5.35
CA ILE A 81 5.71 -0.48 -3.94
C ILE A 81 4.65 -1.58 -3.81
N PRO A 82 4.97 -2.76 -3.27
CA PRO A 82 3.98 -3.79 -3.03
C PRO A 82 3.01 -3.34 -1.92
N LEU A 83 1.73 -3.65 -2.10
CA LEU A 83 0.69 -3.41 -1.11
C LEU A 83 0.27 -4.73 -0.49
N HIS A 84 0.15 -4.72 0.84
CA HIS A 84 -0.41 -5.84 1.59
C HIS A 84 -1.87 -5.58 1.93
N HIS A 85 -2.69 -6.63 1.94
CA HIS A 85 -4.11 -6.56 2.31
C HIS A 85 -4.39 -6.99 3.75
N TRP A 86 -3.35 -7.43 4.46
CA TRP A 86 -3.45 -8.02 5.79
C TRP A 86 -2.37 -7.45 6.68
N LEU A 87 -2.69 -7.34 7.97
CA LEU A 87 -1.73 -6.98 9.00
C LEU A 87 -1.01 -8.25 9.46
N GLU A 88 0.30 -8.30 9.24
CA GLU A 88 1.15 -9.38 9.73
C GLU A 88 1.54 -9.10 11.19
N ARG A 89 1.55 -10.12 12.05
CA ARG A 89 2.06 -9.99 13.43
C ARG A 89 3.59 -10.02 13.44
N ASP A 90 4.20 -9.22 14.31
CA ASP A 90 5.65 -9.15 14.44
C ASP A 90 6.15 -10.08 15.55
N GLY A 91 6.44 -11.32 15.18
CA GLY A 91 7.01 -12.30 16.12
C GLY A 91 8.34 -11.88 16.76
N ASN A 92 9.00 -10.84 16.24
CA ASN A 92 10.22 -10.28 16.78
C ASN A 92 10.05 -8.83 17.27
N ALA A 93 8.82 -8.43 17.60
CA ALA A 93 8.49 -7.06 18.04
C ALA A 93 9.38 -6.58 19.19
N LEU A 94 9.65 -7.45 20.18
CA LEU A 94 10.52 -7.14 21.33
C LEU A 94 11.92 -6.66 20.93
N PHE A 95 12.44 -7.15 19.80
CA PHE A 95 13.79 -6.85 19.33
C PHE A 95 13.82 -5.75 18.28
N ASN A 96 12.79 -5.66 17.45
CA ASN A 96 12.72 -4.73 16.32
C ASN A 96 12.18 -3.35 16.70
N ARG A 97 11.51 -3.22 17.85
CA ARG A 97 10.83 -1.99 18.24
C ARG A 97 11.61 -1.20 19.28
N ASP A 98 11.88 0.06 18.95
CA ASP A 98 12.51 1.00 19.87
C ASP A 98 11.66 1.28 21.11
N GLU A 99 10.34 1.28 20.97
CA GLU A 99 9.37 1.48 22.06
C GLU A 99 9.44 0.38 23.12
N LEU A 100 9.89 -0.82 22.75
CA LEU A 100 10.01 -1.96 23.64
C LEU A 100 11.43 -2.14 24.19
N LYS A 101 12.34 -1.19 23.96
CA LYS A 101 13.73 -1.26 24.45
C LYS A 101 13.80 -1.43 25.96
N ALA A 102 13.04 -0.66 26.72
CA ALA A 102 13.03 -0.76 28.18
C ALA A 102 12.56 -2.15 28.64
N LEU A 103 11.50 -2.67 28.01
CA LEU A 103 10.97 -3.99 28.29
C LEU A 103 11.98 -5.10 27.93
N LYS A 104 12.62 -5.00 26.76
CA LYS A 104 13.70 -5.90 26.32
C LYS A 104 14.83 -5.92 27.34
N TRP A 105 15.34 -4.76 27.75
CA TRP A 105 16.44 -4.67 28.69
C TRP A 105 16.05 -5.16 30.09
N GLY A 106 14.84 -4.82 30.56
CA GLY A 106 14.32 -5.34 31.82
C GLY A 106 14.30 -6.87 31.87
N TRP A 107 13.86 -7.50 30.77
CA TRP A 107 13.88 -8.96 30.67
C TRP A 107 15.29 -9.55 30.56
N VAL A 108 16.20 -8.93 29.81
CA VAL A 108 17.61 -9.37 29.73
C VAL A 108 18.28 -9.32 31.10
N ILE A 109 18.07 -8.24 31.85
CA ILE A 109 18.59 -8.09 33.21
C ILE A 109 17.99 -9.15 34.14
N SER A 110 16.68 -9.37 34.06
CA SER A 110 16.00 -10.41 34.84
C SER A 110 16.57 -11.81 34.55
N LEU A 111 16.81 -12.13 33.28
CA LEU A 111 17.42 -13.40 32.86
C LEU A 111 18.83 -13.58 33.42
N LEU A 112 19.64 -12.52 33.44
CA LEU A 112 20.98 -12.56 34.04
C LEU A 112 20.91 -12.82 35.55
N VAL A 113 19.99 -12.16 36.27
CA VAL A 113 19.80 -12.37 37.71
C VAL A 113 19.36 -13.80 37.99
N VAL A 114 18.39 -14.32 37.24
CA VAL A 114 17.92 -15.71 37.39
C VAL A 114 19.03 -16.71 37.08
N LEU A 115 19.86 -16.47 36.07
CA LEU A 115 20.97 -17.33 35.72
C LEU A 115 22.02 -17.39 36.86
N VAL A 116 22.39 -16.25 37.44
CA VAL A 116 23.32 -16.17 38.59
C VAL A 116 22.73 -16.86 39.81
N ALA A 117 21.45 -16.57 40.14
CA ALA A 117 20.78 -17.18 41.28
C ALA A 117 20.65 -18.70 41.12
N SER A 118 20.25 -19.16 39.92
CA SER A 118 20.15 -20.59 39.60
C SER A 118 21.51 -21.27 39.72
N GLY A 119 22.57 -20.67 39.18
CA GLY A 119 23.94 -21.19 39.28
C GLY A 119 24.43 -21.35 40.73
N ALA A 120 24.10 -20.40 41.60
CA ALA A 120 24.42 -20.49 43.03
C ALA A 120 23.62 -21.58 43.76
N LEU A 121 22.39 -21.86 43.30
CA LEU A 121 21.49 -22.83 43.92
C LEU A 121 21.71 -24.28 43.47
N VAL A 122 22.15 -24.51 42.24
CA VAL A 122 22.39 -25.86 41.67
C VAL A 122 23.28 -26.76 42.56
N PRO A 123 24.42 -26.30 43.12
CA PRO A 123 25.24 -27.17 43.98
C PRO A 123 24.59 -27.48 45.32
N VAL A 124 23.59 -26.69 45.75
CA VAL A 124 22.92 -26.82 47.06
C VAL A 124 21.61 -27.60 46.93
N SER A 125 20.90 -27.46 45.80
CA SER A 125 19.60 -28.09 45.59
C SER A 125 19.24 -28.17 44.10
N LYS A 126 18.38 -29.13 43.75
CA LYS A 126 17.76 -29.19 42.41
C LYS A 126 16.84 -27.99 42.11
N ALA A 127 16.54 -27.15 43.10
CA ALA A 127 15.70 -25.98 42.92
C ALA A 127 16.27 -24.99 41.90
N GLY A 128 17.61 -24.90 41.77
CA GLY A 128 18.24 -24.05 40.75
C GLY A 128 17.89 -24.48 39.32
N LEU A 129 17.81 -25.79 39.05
CA LEU A 129 17.39 -26.31 37.73
C LEU A 129 15.90 -26.05 37.47
N VAL A 130 15.06 -26.22 38.48
CA VAL A 130 13.62 -25.94 38.39
C VAL A 130 13.38 -24.46 38.12
N LEU A 131 14.09 -23.57 38.82
CA LEU A 131 13.99 -22.13 38.64
C LEU A 131 14.36 -21.71 37.21
N LEU A 132 15.47 -22.23 36.69
CA LEU A 132 15.93 -21.95 35.33
C LEU A 132 14.92 -22.46 34.27
N TYR A 133 14.39 -23.67 34.47
CA TYR A 133 13.36 -24.22 33.59
C TYR A 133 12.09 -23.36 33.55
N VAL A 134 11.49 -23.07 34.71
CA VAL A 134 10.26 -22.27 34.79
C VAL A 134 10.46 -20.89 34.18
N PHE A 135 11.60 -20.24 34.45
CA PHE A 135 11.88 -18.92 33.89
C PHE A 135 12.08 -18.95 32.36
N SER A 136 12.69 -20.02 31.83
CA SER A 136 12.84 -20.18 30.37
C SER A 136 11.49 -20.34 29.66
N GLU A 137 10.54 -21.06 30.25
CA GLU A 137 9.17 -21.19 29.75
C GLU A 137 8.42 -19.86 29.79
N LEU A 138 8.50 -19.15 30.93
CA LEU A 138 7.93 -17.81 31.06
C LEU A 138 8.48 -16.83 30.02
N TRP A 139 9.77 -16.93 29.69
CA TRP A 139 10.39 -16.12 28.65
C TRP A 139 9.82 -16.41 27.26
N LEU A 140 9.66 -17.69 26.91
CA LEU A 140 9.06 -18.07 25.63
C LEU A 140 7.61 -17.60 25.53
N LEU A 141 6.81 -17.82 26.58
CA LEU A 141 5.42 -17.36 26.64
C LEU A 141 5.33 -15.84 26.52
N PHE A 142 6.19 -15.11 27.21
CA PHE A 142 6.25 -13.65 27.14
C PHE A 142 6.61 -13.17 25.72
N ARG A 143 7.61 -13.79 25.07
CA ARG A 143 7.98 -13.46 23.69
C ARG A 143 6.84 -13.75 22.72
N MET A 144 6.14 -14.88 22.89
CA MET A 144 4.98 -15.21 22.06
C MET A 144 3.85 -14.20 22.25
N LEU A 145 3.56 -13.79 23.49
CA LEU A 145 2.54 -12.78 23.79
C LEU A 145 2.86 -11.43 23.13
N ILE A 146 4.09 -10.95 23.27
CA ILE A 146 4.52 -9.71 22.62
C ILE A 146 4.43 -9.87 21.09
N GLY A 147 4.82 -11.03 20.56
CA GLY A 147 4.77 -11.33 19.13
C GLY A 147 3.36 -11.34 18.53
N THR A 148 2.33 -11.66 19.32
CA THR A 148 0.93 -11.70 18.88
C THR A 148 0.22 -10.36 19.01
N VAL A 149 0.65 -9.49 19.93
CA VAL A 149 0.05 -8.17 20.15
C VAL A 149 0.48 -7.18 19.07
N TYR A 150 1.74 -7.17 18.67
CA TYR A 150 2.26 -6.11 17.81
C TYR A 150 2.20 -6.44 16.32
N VAL A 151 1.87 -5.45 15.50
CA VAL A 151 1.81 -5.58 14.03
C VAL A 151 3.18 -5.27 13.40
N LYS A 152 3.54 -5.95 12.32
CA LYS A 152 4.80 -5.72 11.62
C LYS A 152 4.82 -4.34 10.96
N ARG A 153 5.81 -3.51 11.31
CA ARG A 153 5.97 -2.13 10.83
C ARG A 153 6.80 -2.06 9.55
N ARG A 154 6.33 -2.74 8.49
CA ARG A 154 7.05 -2.78 7.20
C ARG A 154 6.09 -2.70 6.02
N GLY A 155 6.47 -1.88 5.05
CA GLY A 155 5.77 -1.76 3.78
C GLY A 155 4.48 -0.96 3.88
N TRP A 156 3.72 -1.02 2.79
CA TRP A 156 2.44 -0.36 2.64
C TRP A 156 1.30 -1.37 2.70
N ALA A 157 0.20 -0.97 3.33
CA ALA A 157 -1.01 -1.77 3.39
C ALA A 157 -2.20 -0.99 2.79
N TYR A 158 -3.09 -1.70 2.10
CA TYR A 158 -4.38 -1.19 1.66
C TYR A 158 -5.49 -1.85 2.49
N LEU A 159 -6.33 -1.02 3.12
CA LEU A 159 -7.39 -1.46 4.04
C LEU A 159 -8.72 -0.79 3.70
N GLU A 160 -9.79 -1.58 3.58
CA GLU A 160 -11.17 -1.13 3.34
C GLU A 160 -11.90 -0.99 4.69
N VAL A 161 -11.60 0.08 5.46
CA VAL A 161 -12.16 0.27 6.81
C VAL A 161 -12.56 1.73 7.04
N ASP A 162 -13.80 1.97 7.46
CA ASP A 162 -14.35 3.32 7.70
C ASP A 162 -13.69 4.05 8.88
N HIS A 163 -13.29 3.32 9.91
CA HIS A 163 -12.67 3.85 11.13
C HIS A 163 -11.27 3.28 11.35
N LEU A 164 -10.38 3.52 10.38
CA LEU A 164 -9.04 2.93 10.36
C LEU A 164 -8.25 3.16 11.66
N GLY A 165 -8.29 4.37 12.23
CA GLY A 165 -7.55 4.67 13.46
C GLY A 165 -7.99 3.79 14.64
N ALA A 166 -9.30 3.60 14.82
CA ALA A 166 -9.84 2.73 15.85
C ALA A 166 -9.54 1.25 15.55
N TYR A 167 -9.64 0.84 14.29
CA TYR A 167 -9.30 -0.52 13.87
C TYR A 167 -7.82 -0.84 14.12
N LEU A 168 -6.89 0.00 13.66
CA LEU A 168 -5.46 -0.19 13.89
C LEU A 168 -5.12 -0.12 15.38
N LYS A 169 -5.76 0.75 16.16
CA LYS A 169 -5.61 0.80 17.61
C LYS A 169 -6.03 -0.52 18.27
N GLN A 170 -7.16 -1.10 17.85
CA GLN A 170 -7.61 -2.39 18.36
C GLN A 170 -6.61 -3.51 18.03
N GLN A 171 -5.96 -3.43 16.87
CA GLN A 171 -4.98 -4.43 16.46
C GLN A 171 -3.62 -4.24 17.15
N ASP A 172 -3.17 -3.00 17.32
CA ASP A 172 -1.90 -2.66 17.95
C ASP A 172 -2.02 -1.28 18.65
N PRO A 173 -1.96 -1.24 20.00
CA PRO A 173 -2.11 0.00 20.77
C PRO A 173 -1.11 1.10 20.41
N SER A 174 0.04 0.75 19.84
CA SER A 174 1.09 1.71 19.51
C SER A 174 0.74 2.68 18.35
N PHE A 175 -0.41 2.48 17.68
CA PHE A 175 -0.89 3.40 16.65
C PHE A 175 -1.62 4.63 17.19
N GLU A 176 -1.98 4.67 18.48
CA GLU A 176 -2.89 5.66 19.09
C GLU A 176 -2.48 7.14 18.91
N GLU A 177 -1.19 7.48 19.05
CA GLU A 177 -0.75 8.88 19.10
C GLU A 177 0.03 9.35 17.87
N ARG A 178 0.20 8.49 16.87
CA ARG A 178 1.21 8.73 15.80
C ARG A 178 0.73 8.51 14.37
N LEU A 179 -0.56 8.21 14.17
CA LEU A 179 -1.13 8.14 12.82
C LEU A 179 -1.35 9.56 12.28
N VAL A 180 -0.70 9.88 11.17
CA VAL A 180 -0.83 11.17 10.49
C VAL A 180 -1.51 10.99 9.14
N THR A 181 -2.58 11.72 8.89
CA THR A 181 -3.22 11.75 7.56
C THR A 181 -2.40 12.60 6.60
N TRP A 182 -1.96 12.01 5.50
CA TRP A 182 -1.37 12.74 4.39
C TRP A 182 -2.42 13.55 3.65
N GLY A 183 -2.09 14.79 3.28
CA GLY A 183 -2.98 15.65 2.50
C GLY A 183 -3.83 16.64 3.30
N ASN A 184 -3.97 16.49 4.62
CA ASN A 184 -4.78 17.43 5.41
C ASN A 184 -4.25 18.88 5.36
N ASN A 185 -2.96 19.06 5.12
CA ASN A 185 -2.29 20.37 5.07
C ASN A 185 -1.64 20.66 3.71
N GLN A 186 -2.03 19.93 2.66
CA GLN A 186 -1.40 20.05 1.34
C GLN A 186 -2.44 19.96 0.22
N LEU A 187 -2.19 20.71 -0.84
CA LEU A 187 -2.98 20.64 -2.06
C LEU A 187 -2.65 19.33 -2.78
N LEU A 188 -3.58 18.36 -2.70
CA LEU A 188 -3.48 17.10 -3.41
C LEU A 188 -4.36 17.13 -4.67
N PRO A 189 -3.88 16.55 -5.79
CA PRO A 189 -4.73 16.33 -6.95
C PRO A 189 -5.97 15.54 -6.58
N GLN A 190 -7.14 16.01 -7.00
CA GLN A 190 -8.39 15.27 -6.86
C GLN A 190 -8.71 14.60 -8.19
N TRP A 191 -8.84 13.28 -8.19
CA TRP A 191 -9.20 12.52 -9.38
C TRP A 191 -10.71 12.53 -9.57
N TYR A 192 -11.14 12.79 -10.82
CA TYR A 192 -12.55 12.78 -11.18
C TYR A 192 -13.15 11.39 -10.97
N ASN A 193 -14.23 11.34 -10.21
CA ASN A 193 -14.94 10.12 -9.85
C ASN A 193 -15.88 9.73 -11.03
N PRO A 194 -15.58 8.66 -11.81
CA PRO A 194 -16.54 8.14 -12.78
C PRO A 194 -17.77 7.61 -12.02
N LYS A 195 -18.96 7.63 -12.63
CA LYS A 195 -20.25 7.15 -12.04
C LYS A 195 -20.27 5.63 -11.73
N ALA A 196 -19.14 5.02 -11.42
CA ALA A 196 -18.97 3.62 -11.04
C ALA A 196 -19.09 3.45 -9.52
N THR A 197 -19.36 2.23 -9.09
CA THR A 197 -19.31 1.81 -7.69
C THR A 197 -17.86 1.88 -7.22
N ILE A 198 -17.53 2.92 -6.46
CA ILE A 198 -16.18 3.17 -5.96
C ILE A 198 -16.08 2.68 -4.52
N ARG A 199 -15.01 1.93 -4.25
CA ARG A 199 -14.64 1.51 -2.91
C ARG A 199 -13.76 2.58 -2.28
N ARG A 200 -14.10 2.97 -1.06
CA ARG A 200 -13.25 3.81 -0.22
C ARG A 200 -12.32 2.89 0.56
N GLY A 201 -11.03 3.15 0.45
CA GLY A 201 -10.02 2.48 1.25
C GLY A 201 -8.99 3.47 1.76
N VAL A 202 -8.04 2.96 2.52
CA VAL A 202 -6.95 3.74 3.09
C VAL A 202 -5.64 3.03 2.83
N LEU A 203 -4.68 3.75 2.28
CA LEU A 203 -3.28 3.32 2.21
C LEU A 203 -2.59 3.72 3.50
N VAL A 204 -1.81 2.80 4.06
CA VAL A 204 -1.08 3.02 5.32
C VAL A 204 0.37 2.63 5.15
N ASP A 205 1.28 3.57 5.38
CA ASP A 205 2.68 3.24 5.62
C ASP A 205 2.82 2.70 7.04
N MET A 206 3.08 1.40 7.16
CA MET A 206 3.18 0.72 8.45
C MET A 206 4.41 1.15 9.26
N LYS A 207 5.44 1.70 8.59
CA LYS A 207 6.67 2.17 9.21
C LYS A 207 6.55 3.65 9.62
N CYS A 208 6.14 4.51 8.69
CA CYS A 208 6.04 5.95 8.91
C CYS A 208 4.73 6.38 9.56
N ARG A 209 3.74 5.48 9.67
CA ARG A 209 2.40 5.73 10.23
C ARG A 209 1.66 6.86 9.53
N VAL A 210 1.86 6.96 8.23
CA VAL A 210 1.16 7.90 7.37
C VAL A 210 0.00 7.17 6.73
N MET A 211 -1.19 7.76 6.81
CA MET A 211 -2.40 7.23 6.18
C MET A 211 -2.89 8.15 5.08
N LEU A 212 -3.39 7.58 3.99
CA LEU A 212 -3.90 8.30 2.83
C LEU A 212 -5.23 7.68 2.40
N PRO A 213 -6.36 8.39 2.56
CA PRO A 213 -7.63 7.97 1.98
C PRO A 213 -7.51 7.88 0.45
N VAL A 214 -8.00 6.78 -0.11
CA VAL A 214 -7.99 6.54 -1.56
C VAL A 214 -9.33 6.00 -2.04
N GLU A 215 -9.67 6.35 -3.26
CA GLU A 215 -10.82 5.83 -3.98
C GLU A 215 -10.34 4.87 -5.06
N VAL A 216 -10.85 3.63 -5.05
CA VAL A 216 -10.44 2.59 -5.99
C VAL A 216 -11.64 1.86 -6.58
N LEU A 217 -11.47 1.34 -7.79
CA LEU A 217 -12.44 0.46 -8.46
C LEU A 217 -12.39 -0.97 -7.90
N ASP A 218 -11.19 -1.43 -7.52
CA ASP A 218 -10.97 -2.76 -6.97
C ASP A 218 -9.72 -2.77 -6.08
N LYS A 219 -9.44 -3.90 -5.42
CA LYS A 219 -8.36 -4.05 -4.42
C LYS A 219 -6.97 -3.94 -5.06
N PRO A 220 -6.20 -2.89 -4.76
CA PRO A 220 -4.86 -2.71 -5.31
C PRO A 220 -3.81 -3.52 -4.56
N ASN A 221 -2.96 -4.24 -5.28
CA ASN A 221 -1.83 -4.99 -4.69
C ASN A 221 -0.46 -4.36 -4.99
N GLN A 222 -0.41 -3.30 -5.81
CA GLN A 222 0.84 -2.62 -6.14
C GLN A 222 0.61 -1.12 -6.44
N LEU A 223 1.54 -0.29 -5.99
CA LEU A 223 1.70 1.10 -6.42
C LEU A 223 2.77 1.19 -7.50
N LEU A 224 2.48 1.90 -8.59
CA LEU A 224 3.45 2.25 -9.61
C LEU A 224 3.71 3.75 -9.54
N THR A 225 4.95 4.13 -9.25
CA THR A 225 5.35 5.54 -9.16
C THR A 225 5.54 6.14 -10.56
N MET A 226 4.92 7.28 -10.84
CA MET A 226 4.82 7.81 -12.21
C MET A 226 5.52 9.14 -12.39
N ALA A 227 5.20 10.11 -11.54
CA ALA A 227 5.68 11.48 -11.70
C ALA A 227 5.83 12.15 -10.33
N VAL A 228 6.83 13.01 -10.23
CA VAL A 228 7.06 13.90 -9.10
C VAL A 228 6.43 15.24 -9.42
N HIS A 229 5.81 15.87 -8.42
CA HIS A 229 5.40 17.26 -8.46
C HIS A 229 5.66 17.93 -7.11
N GLY A 230 5.51 19.25 -7.02
CA GLY A 230 5.91 20.02 -5.82
C GLY A 230 5.27 19.55 -4.50
N THR A 231 4.10 18.93 -4.57
CA THR A 231 3.33 18.46 -3.41
C THR A 231 3.42 16.95 -3.15
N GLY A 232 4.09 16.17 -4.01
CA GLY A 232 4.21 14.72 -3.80
C GLY A 232 4.59 13.90 -5.03
N ILE A 233 4.25 12.62 -4.97
CA ILE A 233 4.47 11.63 -6.02
C ILE A 233 3.13 11.06 -6.47
N THR A 234 2.77 11.32 -7.73
CA THR A 234 1.63 10.67 -8.36
C THR A 234 1.96 9.20 -8.61
N CYS A 235 1.13 8.33 -8.06
CA CYS A 235 1.21 6.89 -8.21
C CYS A 235 -0.08 6.33 -8.79
N MET A 236 0.08 5.31 -9.63
CA MET A 236 -1.02 4.48 -10.12
C MET A 236 -1.21 3.28 -9.19
N LEU A 237 -2.45 3.05 -8.78
CA LEU A 237 -2.83 1.86 -8.03
C LEU A 237 -3.19 0.75 -9.03
N LEU A 238 -2.52 -0.39 -8.89
CA LEU A 238 -2.66 -1.53 -9.77
C LEU A 238 -3.18 -2.75 -9.00
N ASP A 239 -4.05 -3.50 -9.67
CA ASP A 239 -4.27 -4.91 -9.41
C ASP A 239 -3.47 -5.69 -10.46
N ARG A 240 -2.30 -6.18 -10.03
CA ARG A 240 -1.34 -6.87 -10.88
C ARG A 240 -1.42 -8.39 -10.67
N PRO A 241 -1.63 -9.17 -11.74
CA PRO A 241 -1.55 -10.63 -11.64
C PRO A 241 -0.11 -11.10 -11.40
N ASP A 242 0.05 -12.31 -10.84
CA ASP A 242 1.37 -12.90 -10.53
C ASP A 242 2.26 -13.08 -11.77
N ASP A 243 1.65 -13.28 -12.94
CA ASP A 243 2.31 -13.41 -14.23
C ASP A 243 2.66 -12.03 -14.81
N ALA A 244 3.95 -11.72 -14.90
CA ALA A 244 4.45 -10.41 -15.32
C ALA A 244 4.12 -10.04 -16.78
N LEU A 245 3.73 -11.02 -17.62
CA LEU A 245 3.34 -10.78 -19.02
C LEU A 245 1.84 -10.42 -19.16
N LEU A 246 1.06 -10.63 -18.11
CA LEU A 246 -0.35 -10.25 -18.11
C LEU A 246 -0.53 -8.75 -17.86
N VAL A 247 -1.63 -8.23 -18.39
CA VAL A 247 -1.99 -6.82 -18.23
C VAL A 247 -2.54 -6.59 -16.81
N ALA A 248 -1.89 -5.71 -16.07
CA ALA A 248 -2.37 -5.23 -14.78
C ALA A 248 -3.55 -4.27 -14.97
N LYS A 249 -4.52 -4.30 -14.06
CA LYS A 249 -5.67 -3.39 -14.07
C LYS A 249 -5.33 -2.10 -13.35
N LYS A 250 -5.58 -0.95 -13.98
CA LYS A 250 -5.58 0.35 -13.29
C LYS A 250 -6.83 0.44 -12.40
N VAL A 251 -6.66 0.36 -11.09
CA VAL A 251 -7.77 0.39 -10.14
C VAL A 251 -7.91 1.73 -9.42
N GLY A 252 -6.88 2.58 -9.43
CA GLY A 252 -6.94 3.88 -8.78
C GLY A 252 -5.74 4.76 -9.06
N MET A 253 -5.74 5.94 -8.45
CA MET A 253 -4.62 6.89 -8.44
C MET A 253 -4.47 7.45 -7.03
N ALA A 254 -3.24 7.76 -6.63
CA ALA A 254 -2.95 8.33 -5.32
C ALA A 254 -1.74 9.27 -5.40
N ASN A 255 -1.74 10.32 -4.56
CA ASN A 255 -0.59 11.19 -4.40
C ASN A 255 0.03 10.91 -3.04
N LEU A 256 1.28 10.44 -3.06
CA LEU A 256 2.01 9.98 -1.88
C LEU A 256 3.13 10.95 -1.50
N PRO A 257 3.58 10.93 -0.23
CA PRO A 257 4.72 11.73 0.20
C PRO A 257 6.00 11.47 -0.60
N PRO A 258 6.87 12.46 -0.83
CA PRO A 258 8.11 12.28 -1.58
C PRO A 258 9.04 11.17 -1.06
N TYR A 259 9.04 10.92 0.26
CA TYR A 259 9.90 9.90 0.87
C TYR A 259 9.61 8.48 0.36
N ILE A 260 8.44 8.24 -0.25
CA ILE A 260 8.06 6.90 -0.72
C ILE A 260 8.99 6.38 -1.81
N LEU A 261 9.68 7.26 -2.55
CA LEU A 261 10.68 6.87 -3.55
C LEU A 261 11.81 6.03 -2.93
N ALA A 262 12.20 6.30 -1.69
CA ALA A 262 13.22 5.52 -0.98
C ALA A 262 12.72 4.12 -0.55
N GLN A 263 11.42 3.87 -0.63
CA GLN A 263 10.79 2.60 -0.29
C GLN A 263 10.44 1.77 -1.54
N THR A 264 10.62 2.35 -2.73
CA THR A 264 10.33 1.66 -4.00
C THR A 264 11.35 0.56 -4.29
N ILE A 265 10.87 -0.45 -5.01
CA ILE A 265 11.70 -1.50 -5.61
C ILE A 265 11.67 -1.35 -7.12
N HIS A 266 12.79 -1.68 -7.78
CA HIS A 266 12.79 -1.80 -9.24
C HIS A 266 11.93 -2.99 -9.66
N SER A 267 10.85 -2.71 -10.37
CA SER A 267 10.06 -3.73 -11.04
C SER A 267 10.56 -3.90 -12.46
N GLY A 268 10.50 -5.13 -12.97
CA GLY A 268 10.50 -5.36 -14.40
C GLY A 268 9.33 -4.62 -15.06
N SER A 269 9.34 -4.55 -16.39
CA SER A 269 8.34 -3.80 -17.15
C SER A 269 6.90 -4.22 -16.81
N VAL A 270 5.98 -3.26 -16.88
CA VAL A 270 4.58 -3.46 -16.48
C VAL A 270 3.65 -3.05 -17.61
N TYR A 271 2.73 -3.93 -17.98
CA TYR A 271 1.64 -3.62 -18.91
C TYR A 271 0.41 -3.23 -18.08
N VAL A 272 -0.17 -2.07 -18.36
CA VAL A 272 -1.38 -1.59 -17.67
C VAL A 272 -2.52 -1.42 -18.67
N GLY A 273 -3.66 -1.99 -18.34
CA GLY A 273 -4.90 -1.89 -19.10
C GLY A 273 -6.03 -1.37 -18.23
N GLY A 274 -7.22 -1.30 -18.83
CA GLY A 274 -8.43 -0.94 -18.12
C GLY A 274 -9.55 -1.89 -18.48
N GLU A 275 -9.43 -3.19 -18.19
CA GLU A 275 -10.63 -4.04 -18.32
C GLU A 275 -11.75 -3.50 -17.42
N ALA A 276 -12.99 -3.53 -17.92
CA ALA A 276 -14.13 -3.20 -17.09
C ALA A 276 -14.32 -4.31 -16.05
N PRO A 277 -14.79 -4.00 -14.82
CA PRO A 277 -15.23 -5.04 -13.90
C PRO A 277 -16.25 -5.95 -14.60
N SER A 278 -16.15 -7.25 -14.35
CA SER A 278 -16.96 -8.22 -15.09
C SER A 278 -18.44 -8.05 -14.73
N PRO A 279 -19.40 -8.24 -15.66
CA PRO A 279 -20.83 -8.17 -15.36
C PRO A 279 -21.26 -9.12 -14.24
N ASN A 280 -20.52 -10.21 -14.03
CA ASN A 280 -20.81 -11.22 -13.00
C ASN A 280 -20.51 -10.73 -11.57
N GLU A 281 -19.71 -9.67 -11.39
CA GLU A 281 -19.47 -9.08 -10.06
C GLU A 281 -20.59 -8.13 -9.62
N ARG A 282 -21.48 -7.69 -10.53
CA ARG A 282 -22.70 -6.95 -10.15
C ARG A 282 -23.77 -7.87 -9.56
N PHE A 283 -23.84 -9.12 -10.03
CA PHE A 283 -24.87 -10.07 -9.60
C PHE A 283 -24.64 -10.65 -8.19
N LEU A 284 -23.40 -10.62 -7.68
CA LEU A 284 -23.08 -11.15 -6.35
C LEU A 284 -23.18 -10.11 -5.22
N LEU A 285 -23.31 -8.82 -5.55
CA LEU A 285 -23.43 -7.73 -4.56
C LEU A 285 -24.85 -7.17 -4.43
N GLU A 286 -25.80 -7.60 -5.27
CA GLU A 286 -27.19 -7.12 -5.27
C GLU A 286 -28.22 -8.12 -4.73
N GLN A 287 -27.81 -9.25 -4.14
CA GLN A 287 -28.76 -10.10 -3.40
C GLN A 287 -28.82 -9.65 -1.93
N PRO A 288 -29.91 -9.01 -1.45
CA PRO A 288 -30.18 -9.02 -0.02
C PRO A 288 -30.34 -10.49 0.38
N ALA A 289 -29.75 -10.87 1.51
CA ALA A 289 -29.95 -12.18 2.11
C ALA A 289 -31.46 -12.39 2.32
N VAL A 290 -32.09 -13.09 1.37
CA VAL A 290 -33.42 -13.66 1.57
C VAL A 290 -33.22 -14.74 2.61
N GLN A 291 -33.65 -14.44 3.84
CA GLN A 291 -33.91 -15.44 4.85
C GLN A 291 -34.81 -16.51 4.22
N MET A 292 -34.29 -17.73 4.08
CA MET A 292 -35.11 -18.90 3.86
C MET A 292 -34.95 -19.85 5.04
N VAL A 293 -36.06 -19.90 5.79
CA VAL A 293 -36.56 -20.87 6.79
C VAL A 293 -35.84 -20.93 8.13
#